data_AF-A0A3D0IBN8-F1
#
_entry.id   AF-A0A3D0IBN8-F1
#
_cell.length_a   1.000
_cell.length_b   1.000
_cell.length_c   1.000
_cell.angle_alpha   90.00
_cell.angle_beta   90.00
_cell.angle_gamma   90.00
#
_symmetry.space_group_name_H-M   'P 1'
#
loop_
_entity.id
_entity.type
_entity.pdbx_description
1 polymer ?
#
loop_
_entity_poly.entity_id
_entity_poly.type
_entity_poly.pdbx_seq_one_letter_code
_entity_poly.pdbx_strand_id
1 'polypeptide(L)'
;MITYVKGNLFESPAQTLVNTVNIVGVMGRGVALEFKRVYPEMFEEYRRLCERRKIDIGKLHLFKTPHKWILNFPTKRDWRQPSKVEYIKAGLDSFVSTYAADGISSVAFPPLGCGSGQLDFATQVSPLLQMYLQHLPIPVFIYPQKPPLYAAEAEWLRSEPASLPFQEVWDDLLELVEDSPTFQTEKGRSFRVEAVEEPPTLVITAEEGKRYRLEHKHLLEFWQRLRQFGLLFRSIVPEHYR
;
A
#
# COMPACT_ATOMS: atom_id res chain seq x y z
N MET A 1 -5.02 -2.36 -13.52
CA MET A 1 -6.17 -1.83 -12.73
C MET A 1 -5.61 -0.84 -11.72
N ILE A 2 -6.16 0.39 -11.69
CA ILE A 2 -5.79 1.41 -10.68
C ILE A 2 -6.78 1.33 -9.53
N THR A 3 -6.29 1.44 -8.29
CA THR A 3 -7.14 1.53 -7.10
C THR A 3 -6.69 2.65 -6.18
N TYR A 4 -7.59 3.56 -5.86
CA TYR A 4 -7.37 4.62 -4.88
C TYR A 4 -7.64 4.07 -3.48
N VAL A 5 -6.64 4.13 -2.60
CA VAL A 5 -6.66 3.53 -1.27
C VAL A 5 -6.54 4.63 -0.23
N LYS A 6 -7.47 4.66 0.73
CA LYS A 6 -7.32 5.46 1.95
C LYS A 6 -6.63 4.60 2.99
N GLY A 7 -5.44 5.01 3.44
CA GLY A 7 -4.65 4.25 4.39
C GLY A 7 -3.17 4.62 4.32
N ASN A 8 -2.33 3.76 4.86
CA ASN A 8 -0.87 3.93 4.87
C ASN A 8 -0.23 3.31 3.61
N LEU A 9 0.70 4.02 2.98
CA LEU A 9 1.45 3.53 1.82
C LEU A 9 2.24 2.26 2.17
N PHE A 10 2.79 2.17 3.38
CA PHE A 10 3.63 1.06 3.79
C PHE A 10 2.83 -0.24 3.98
N GLU A 11 1.54 -0.15 4.31
CA GLU A 11 0.61 -1.28 4.40
C GLU A 11 0.12 -1.74 3.02
N SER A 12 0.59 -1.13 1.93
CA SER A 12 0.17 -1.52 0.60
C SER A 12 0.54 -2.97 0.31
N PRO A 13 -0.35 -3.75 -0.32
CA PRO A 13 0.02 -5.09 -0.75
C PRO A 13 1.00 -5.10 -1.94
N ALA A 14 1.21 -3.96 -2.59
CA ALA A 14 2.12 -3.86 -3.72
C ALA A 14 3.52 -4.38 -3.37
N GLN A 15 4.13 -5.07 -4.32
CA GLN A 15 5.54 -5.47 -4.25
C GLN A 15 6.43 -4.22 -4.17
N THR A 16 6.16 -3.21 -4.98
CA THR A 16 6.98 -1.99 -5.05
C THR A 16 6.28 -0.78 -4.46
N LEU A 17 6.94 -0.09 -3.53
CA LEU A 17 6.48 1.16 -2.93
C LEU A 17 7.27 2.33 -3.50
N VAL A 18 6.57 3.39 -3.90
CA VAL A 18 7.22 4.57 -4.47
C VAL A 18 7.60 5.56 -3.38
N ASN A 19 8.89 5.89 -3.32
CA ASN A 19 9.42 6.93 -2.46
C ASN A 19 9.64 8.22 -3.25
N THR A 20 9.09 9.34 -2.80
CA THR A 20 9.31 10.64 -3.46
C THR A 20 10.58 11.30 -2.95
N VAL A 21 11.56 11.50 -3.83
CA VAL A 21 12.90 11.97 -3.45
C VAL A 21 13.30 13.25 -4.17
N ASN A 22 14.38 13.88 -3.70
CA ASN A 22 15.11 14.89 -4.47
C ASN A 22 16.31 14.24 -5.19
N ILE A 23 17.18 15.05 -5.80
CA ILE A 23 18.40 14.55 -6.45
C ILE A 23 19.68 14.91 -5.66
N VAL A 24 19.54 15.57 -4.51
CA VAL A 24 20.65 16.05 -3.67
C VAL A 24 20.92 15.18 -2.44
N GLY A 25 20.29 14.01 -2.34
CA GLY A 25 20.63 13.02 -1.30
C GLY A 25 20.00 13.27 0.09
N VAL A 26 18.95 14.09 0.20
CA VAL A 26 18.34 14.43 1.51
C VAL A 26 16.97 13.77 1.68
N MET A 27 16.73 13.08 2.80
CA MET A 27 15.41 12.54 3.19
C MET A 27 15.02 13.03 4.59
N GLY A 28 14.58 14.29 4.68
CA GLY A 28 14.40 14.98 5.97
C GLY A 28 12.96 15.17 6.45
N ARG A 29 11.95 14.99 5.58
CA ARG A 29 10.53 15.22 5.91
C ARG A 29 9.61 14.34 5.05
N GLY A 30 8.37 14.19 5.50
CA GLY A 30 7.30 13.52 4.75
C GLY A 30 7.62 12.04 4.51
N VAL A 31 7.11 11.49 3.41
CA VAL A 31 7.24 10.06 3.10
C VAL A 31 8.70 9.62 2.99
N ALA A 32 9.59 10.47 2.47
CA ALA A 32 11.02 10.16 2.33
C ALA A 32 11.70 9.93 3.69
N LEU A 33 11.33 10.69 4.72
CA LEU A 33 11.86 10.48 6.07
C LEU A 33 11.45 9.12 6.63
N GLU A 34 10.21 8.72 6.42
CA GLU A 34 9.74 7.40 6.86
C GLU A 34 10.44 6.27 6.10
N PHE A 35 10.63 6.40 4.78
CA PHE A 35 11.44 5.44 4.02
C PHE A 35 12.88 5.35 4.54
N LYS A 36 13.50 6.47 4.92
CA LYS A 36 14.83 6.46 5.54
C LYS A 36 14.86 5.74 6.89
N ARG A 37 13.80 5.87 7.70
CA ARG A 37 13.69 5.20 9.01
C ARG A 37 13.50 3.69 8.85
N VAL A 38 12.62 3.27 7.93
CA VAL A 38 12.31 1.86 7.69
C VAL A 38 13.44 1.17 6.92
N TYR A 39 14.02 1.84 5.92
CA TYR A 39 15.06 1.31 5.03
C TYR A 39 16.31 2.20 5.05
N PRO A 40 17.10 2.21 6.13
CA PRO A 40 18.31 3.03 6.22
C PRO A 40 19.33 2.66 5.11
N GLU A 41 19.35 1.40 4.68
CA GLU A 41 20.41 0.94 3.77
C GLU A 41 20.11 1.40 2.33
N MET A 42 18.81 1.45 2.00
CA MET A 42 18.29 2.09 0.80
C MET A 42 18.67 3.57 0.77
N PHE A 43 18.56 4.27 1.91
CA PHE A 43 18.94 5.68 2.00
C PHE A 43 20.45 5.88 1.78
N GLU A 44 21.30 5.04 2.35
CA GLU A 44 22.75 5.10 2.16
C GLU A 44 23.15 4.83 0.70
N GLU A 45 22.49 3.90 0.03
CA GLU A 45 22.67 3.68 -1.41
C GLU A 45 22.19 4.87 -2.26
N TYR A 46 20.97 5.35 -2.01
CA TYR A 46 20.44 6.53 -2.68
C TYR A 46 21.36 7.75 -2.51
N ARG A 47 21.89 7.98 -1.31
CA ARG A 47 22.80 9.11 -1.05
C ARG A 47 24.07 9.00 -1.90
N ARG A 48 24.70 7.82 -1.96
CA ARG A 48 25.87 7.56 -2.81
C ARG A 48 25.57 7.77 -4.28
N LEU A 49 24.38 7.40 -4.76
CA LEU A 49 23.96 7.64 -6.15
C LEU A 49 23.76 9.12 -6.45
N CYS A 50 23.21 9.90 -5.51
CA CYS A 50 23.11 11.35 -5.62
C CYS A 50 24.49 12.02 -5.68
N GLU A 51 25.42 11.64 -4.78
CA GLU A 51 26.80 12.14 -4.77
C GLU A 51 27.51 11.89 -6.10
N ARG A 52 27.27 10.73 -6.71
CA ARG A 52 27.80 10.34 -8.04
C ARG A 52 27.00 10.90 -9.22
N ARG A 53 26.00 11.74 -8.99
CA ARG A 53 25.10 12.33 -10.01
C ARG A 53 24.41 11.27 -10.90
N LYS A 54 24.10 10.11 -10.33
CA LYS A 54 23.39 9.02 -11.01
C LYS A 54 21.87 9.14 -10.91
N ILE A 55 21.38 9.90 -9.94
CA ILE A 55 19.97 10.28 -9.82
C ILE A 55 19.75 11.65 -10.47
N ASP A 56 18.73 11.76 -11.32
CA ASP A 56 18.23 13.01 -11.89
C ASP A 56 16.72 12.88 -12.12
N ILE A 57 16.04 13.96 -12.51
CA ILE A 57 14.63 13.89 -12.92
C ILE A 57 14.46 12.87 -14.05
N GLY A 58 13.48 11.97 -13.89
CA GLY A 58 13.25 10.84 -14.80
C GLY A 58 14.15 9.63 -14.56
N LYS A 59 15.25 9.74 -13.80
CA LYS A 59 16.12 8.60 -13.48
C LYS A 59 15.70 7.96 -12.17
N LEU A 60 14.93 6.89 -12.28
CA LEU A 60 14.43 6.14 -11.14
C LEU A 60 15.52 5.24 -10.55
N HIS A 61 15.45 4.97 -9.25
CA HIS A 61 16.34 4.04 -8.57
C HIS A 61 15.52 3.01 -7.80
N LEU A 62 15.65 1.74 -8.21
CA LEU A 62 14.97 0.61 -7.60
C LEU A 62 15.90 -0.09 -6.60
N PHE A 63 15.50 -0.08 -5.33
CA PHE A 63 16.15 -0.84 -4.27
C PHE A 63 15.30 -2.06 -3.92
N LYS A 64 15.91 -3.25 -3.90
CA LYS A 64 15.20 -4.52 -3.70
C LYS A 64 15.46 -5.07 -2.30
N THR A 65 14.41 -5.55 -1.65
CA THR A 65 14.48 -6.35 -0.41
C THR A 65 13.70 -7.67 -0.63
N PRO A 66 13.81 -8.65 0.29
CA PRO A 66 13.05 -9.90 0.20
C PRO A 66 11.53 -9.69 0.16
N HIS A 67 11.00 -8.63 0.79
CA HIS A 67 9.57 -8.39 0.86
C HIS A 67 9.08 -7.24 0.00
N LYS A 68 9.48 -6.00 0.32
CA LYS A 68 9.06 -4.80 -0.42
C LYS A 68 10.22 -4.20 -1.20
N TRP A 69 9.96 -3.78 -2.43
CA TRP A 69 10.91 -3.01 -3.23
C TRP A 69 10.59 -1.53 -3.11
N ILE A 70 11.62 -0.69 -3.21
CA ILE A 70 11.50 0.75 -3.02
C ILE A 70 11.95 1.41 -4.30
N LEU A 71 11.02 2.07 -4.99
CA LEU A 71 11.31 2.86 -6.17
C LEU A 71 11.47 4.32 -5.77
N ASN A 72 12.71 4.79 -5.71
CA ASN A 72 13.02 6.19 -5.49
C ASN A 72 12.69 6.97 -6.77
N PHE A 73 11.71 7.86 -6.65
CA PHE A 73 11.12 8.63 -7.73
C PHE A 73 11.45 10.11 -7.52
N PRO A 74 12.38 10.69 -8.31
CA PRO A 74 12.77 12.08 -8.17
C PRO A 74 11.63 13.03 -8.55
N THR A 75 11.05 13.69 -7.55
CA THR A 75 10.00 14.72 -7.74
C THR A 75 10.55 16.13 -7.52
N LYS A 76 11.79 16.27 -7.09
CA LYS A 76 12.40 17.57 -6.78
C LYS A 76 13.86 17.58 -7.20
N ARG A 77 14.39 18.74 -7.62
CA ARG A 77 15.84 18.91 -7.77
C ARG A 77 16.48 19.17 -6.41
N ASP A 78 16.07 20.25 -5.75
CA ASP A 78 16.48 20.56 -4.37
C ASP A 78 15.29 20.37 -3.42
N TRP A 79 15.54 19.91 -2.20
CA TRP A 79 14.51 19.70 -1.20
C TRP A 79 13.83 21.01 -0.74
N ARG A 80 14.47 22.17 -0.92
CA ARG A 80 13.95 23.51 -0.59
C ARG A 80 13.00 24.09 -1.63
N GLN A 81 13.10 23.66 -2.89
CA GLN A 81 12.28 24.19 -4.00
C GLN A 81 10.97 23.42 -4.15
N PRO A 82 9.91 23.93 -4.79
CA PRO A 82 8.71 23.13 -5.08
C PRO A 82 8.98 22.04 -6.14
N SER A 83 8.05 21.10 -6.25
CA SER A 83 7.99 20.12 -7.34
C SER A 83 7.44 20.78 -8.62
N LYS A 84 7.55 20.09 -9.74
CA LYS A 84 6.95 20.53 -11.02
C LYS A 84 6.26 19.37 -11.72
N VAL A 85 5.21 19.68 -12.49
CA VAL A 85 4.46 18.68 -13.26
C VAL A 85 5.36 17.93 -14.24
N GLU A 86 6.33 18.62 -14.85
CA GLU A 86 7.27 18.03 -15.80
C GLU A 86 8.16 16.97 -15.14
N TYR A 87 8.47 17.12 -13.85
CA TYR A 87 9.25 16.14 -13.11
C TYR A 87 8.46 14.85 -12.91
N ILE A 88 7.16 14.99 -12.63
CA ILE A 88 6.26 13.85 -12.46
C ILE A 88 6.08 13.11 -13.79
N LYS A 89 5.84 13.84 -14.89
CA LYS A 89 5.73 13.25 -16.24
C LYS A 89 6.98 12.45 -16.61
N ALA A 90 8.16 13.06 -16.49
CA ALA A 90 9.42 12.39 -16.84
C ALA A 90 9.67 11.11 -16.03
N GLY A 91 9.32 11.11 -14.74
CA GLY A 91 9.41 9.91 -13.91
C GLY A 91 8.37 8.85 -14.28
N LEU A 92 7.15 9.23 -14.64
CA LEU A 92 6.11 8.29 -15.09
C LEU A 92 6.44 7.67 -16.46
N ASP A 93 6.95 8.47 -17.40
CA ASP A 93 7.47 7.99 -18.70
C ASP A 93 8.54 6.91 -18.48
N SER A 94 9.48 7.19 -17.57
CA SER A 94 10.57 6.28 -17.25
C SER A 94 10.05 5.01 -16.55
N PHE A 95 9.08 5.15 -15.65
CA PHE A 95 8.45 4.00 -15.00
C PHE A 95 7.74 3.09 -16.01
N VAL A 96 6.88 3.65 -16.86
CA VAL A 96 6.11 2.87 -17.85
C VAL A 96 7.02 2.15 -18.85
N SER A 97 8.16 2.74 -19.19
CA SER A 97 9.13 2.12 -20.11
C SER A 97 10.02 1.04 -19.49
N THR A 98 10.16 1.00 -18.15
CA THR A 98 11.15 0.12 -17.48
C THR A 98 10.55 -0.90 -16.52
N TYR A 99 9.36 -0.68 -15.97
CA TYR A 99 8.81 -1.49 -14.87
C TYR A 99 8.82 -3.00 -15.15
N ALA A 100 8.49 -3.41 -16.38
CA ALA A 100 8.45 -4.81 -16.76
C ALA A 100 9.85 -5.44 -16.79
N ALA A 101 10.84 -4.74 -17.36
CA ALA A 101 12.22 -5.19 -17.39
C ALA A 101 12.86 -5.23 -15.99
N ASP A 102 12.45 -4.30 -15.12
CA ASP A 102 12.89 -4.23 -13.72
C ASP A 102 12.27 -5.33 -12.84
N GLY A 103 11.23 -6.02 -13.34
CA GLY A 103 10.51 -7.10 -12.68
C GLY A 103 9.44 -6.62 -11.70
N ILE A 104 8.96 -5.38 -11.85
CA ILE A 104 7.91 -4.80 -10.99
C ILE A 104 6.56 -5.42 -11.38
N SER A 105 6.01 -6.22 -10.47
CA SER A 105 4.72 -6.93 -10.67
C SER A 105 3.50 -6.21 -10.11
N SER A 106 3.71 -5.25 -9.19
CA SER A 106 2.68 -4.37 -8.63
C SER A 106 3.34 -3.16 -7.96
N VAL A 107 2.63 -2.03 -7.92
CA VAL A 107 3.21 -0.75 -7.46
C VAL A 107 2.23 0.11 -6.67
N ALA A 108 2.72 0.80 -5.65
CA ALA A 108 1.97 1.76 -4.85
C ALA A 108 2.58 3.17 -4.94
N PHE A 109 1.76 4.15 -5.32
CA PHE A 109 2.16 5.56 -5.47
C PHE A 109 1.59 6.43 -4.33
N PRO A 110 2.43 7.26 -3.67
CA PRO A 110 1.98 8.38 -2.83
C PRO A 110 1.50 9.56 -3.70
N PRO A 111 1.01 10.68 -3.12
CA PRO A 111 0.63 11.85 -3.90
C PRO A 111 1.90 12.58 -4.39
N LEU A 112 2.37 12.23 -5.59
CA LEU A 112 3.67 12.63 -6.13
C LEU A 112 3.82 14.16 -6.22
N GLY A 113 4.85 14.69 -5.56
CA GLY A 113 5.13 16.13 -5.60
C GLY A 113 4.10 17.01 -4.88
N CYS A 114 3.16 16.43 -4.13
CA CYS A 114 2.22 17.17 -3.30
C CYS A 114 2.84 17.54 -1.94
N GLY A 115 2.10 18.29 -1.12
CA GLY A 115 2.56 18.73 0.21
C GLY A 115 3.79 19.63 0.10
N SER A 116 4.99 19.13 0.46
CA SER A 116 6.25 19.87 0.35
C SER A 116 6.70 20.16 -1.09
N GLY A 117 6.08 19.51 -2.09
CA GLY A 117 6.27 19.86 -3.50
C GLY A 117 5.23 20.83 -4.05
N GLN A 118 4.17 21.15 -3.28
CA GLN A 118 3.13 22.14 -3.60
C GLN A 118 2.29 21.88 -4.87
N LEU A 119 2.38 20.71 -5.49
CA LEU A 119 1.43 20.32 -6.54
C LEU A 119 0.08 19.94 -5.93
N ASP A 120 -1.00 20.25 -6.64
CA ASP A 120 -2.35 19.82 -6.28
C ASP A 120 -2.62 18.40 -6.77
N PHE A 121 -3.03 17.52 -5.85
CA PHE A 121 -3.23 16.12 -6.19
C PHE A 121 -4.41 15.93 -7.16
N ALA A 122 -5.55 16.55 -6.89
CA ALA A 122 -6.78 16.30 -7.64
C ALA A 122 -6.71 16.82 -9.08
N THR A 123 -6.13 18.00 -9.26
CA THR A 123 -6.14 18.72 -10.53
C THR A 123 -4.86 18.54 -11.35
N GLN A 124 -3.71 18.30 -10.72
CA GLN A 124 -2.42 18.23 -11.43
C GLN A 124 -1.81 16.82 -11.47
N VAL A 125 -1.90 16.05 -10.38
CA VAL A 125 -1.16 14.77 -10.25
C VAL A 125 -2.01 13.55 -10.57
N SER A 126 -3.22 13.47 -10.02
CA SER A 126 -4.17 12.35 -10.23
C SER A 126 -4.47 12.11 -11.72
N PRO A 127 -4.74 13.14 -12.54
CA PRO A 127 -4.97 12.94 -13.98
C PRO A 127 -3.75 12.35 -14.70
N LEU A 128 -2.53 12.70 -14.28
CA LEU A 128 -1.30 12.13 -14.84
C LEU A 128 -1.14 10.67 -14.44
N LEU A 129 -1.32 10.34 -13.16
CA LEU A 129 -1.26 8.96 -12.70
C LEU A 129 -2.27 8.09 -13.46
N GLN A 130 -3.50 8.57 -13.64
CA GLN A 130 -4.51 7.88 -14.42
C GLN A 130 -4.06 7.68 -15.87
N MET A 131 -3.62 8.75 -16.54
CA MET A 131 -3.21 8.71 -17.95
C MET A 131 -2.07 7.72 -18.21
N TYR A 132 -1.04 7.73 -17.36
CA TYR A 132 0.15 6.90 -17.54
C TYR A 132 -0.04 5.44 -17.09
N LEU A 133 -0.82 5.21 -16.03
CA LEU A 133 -0.81 3.92 -15.34
C LEU A 133 -2.03 3.03 -15.66
N GLN A 134 -3.09 3.57 -16.26
CA GLN A 134 -4.36 2.84 -16.42
C GLN A 134 -4.26 1.60 -17.31
N HIS A 135 -3.35 1.62 -18.29
CA HIS A 135 -3.16 0.54 -19.25
C HIS A 135 -2.11 -0.48 -18.82
N LEU A 136 -1.48 -0.29 -17.65
CA LEU A 136 -0.50 -1.24 -17.18
C LEU A 136 -1.18 -2.56 -16.79
N PRO A 137 -0.63 -3.72 -17.22
CA PRO A 137 -1.14 -5.05 -16.89
C PRO A 137 -0.78 -5.49 -15.47
N ILE A 138 -0.47 -4.55 -14.57
CA ILE A 138 -0.14 -4.80 -13.17
C ILE A 138 -1.12 -4.07 -12.24
N PRO A 139 -1.29 -4.54 -11.00
CA PRO A 139 -2.00 -3.79 -9.97
C PRO A 139 -1.27 -2.49 -9.63
N VAL A 140 -2.01 -1.38 -9.62
CA VAL A 140 -1.52 -0.05 -9.26
C VAL A 140 -2.38 0.50 -8.13
N PHE A 141 -1.75 0.82 -7.00
CA PHE A 141 -2.40 1.42 -5.85
C PHE A 141 -2.00 2.88 -5.72
N ILE A 142 -2.96 3.78 -5.49
CA ILE A 142 -2.71 5.21 -5.33
C ILE A 142 -3.21 5.62 -3.95
N TYR A 143 -2.30 6.18 -3.14
CA TYR A 143 -2.57 6.68 -1.80
C TYR A 143 -2.62 8.20 -1.87
N PRO A 144 -3.81 8.83 -2.00
CA PRO A 144 -3.92 10.27 -2.22
C PRO A 144 -3.62 11.10 -0.96
N GLN A 145 -3.68 10.47 0.21
CA GLN A 145 -3.46 11.12 1.50
C GLN A 145 -2.02 10.93 1.95
N LYS A 146 -1.54 11.87 2.78
CA LYS A 146 -0.25 11.69 3.46
C LYS A 146 -0.38 10.48 4.41
N PRO A 147 0.57 9.54 4.40
CA PRO A 147 0.53 8.42 5.33
C PRO A 147 0.53 8.96 6.77
N PRO A 148 -0.27 8.36 7.67
CA PRO A 148 -0.17 8.68 9.09
C PRO A 148 1.25 8.42 9.59
N LEU A 149 1.72 9.26 10.52
CA LEU A 149 3.04 9.12 11.15
C LEU A 149 3.00 7.97 12.17
N TYR A 150 3.06 6.72 11.72
CA TYR A 150 3.28 5.58 12.62
C TYR A 150 4.24 4.59 11.97
N ALA A 151 5.37 4.37 12.65
CA ALA A 151 6.40 3.39 12.32
C ALA A 151 6.24 2.13 13.20
N ALA A 152 5.00 1.64 13.37
CA ALA A 152 4.74 0.53 14.28
C ALA A 152 5.08 -0.86 13.68
N GLU A 153 5.36 -0.95 12.37
CA GLU A 153 5.50 -2.25 11.68
C GLU A 153 6.75 -2.32 10.77
N ALA A 154 7.80 -1.56 11.10
CA ALA A 154 9.05 -1.54 10.31
C ALA A 154 9.70 -2.93 10.20
N GLU A 155 9.50 -3.79 11.20
CA GLU A 155 10.04 -5.14 11.25
C GLU A 155 9.37 -6.07 10.23
N TRP A 156 8.03 -6.04 10.15
CA TRP A 156 7.26 -6.81 9.16
C TRP A 156 7.66 -6.44 7.72
N LEU A 157 7.78 -5.14 7.43
CA LEU A 157 8.18 -4.62 6.11
C LEU A 157 9.53 -5.16 5.61
N ARG A 158 10.39 -5.59 6.54
CA ARG A 158 11.75 -6.07 6.28
C ARG A 158 11.90 -7.58 6.40
N SER A 159 10.91 -8.25 6.98
CA SER A 159 10.87 -9.71 7.12
C SER A 159 10.57 -10.40 5.79
N GLU A 160 10.81 -11.71 5.67
CA GLU A 160 10.27 -12.45 4.54
C GLU A 160 8.76 -12.65 4.71
N PRO A 161 7.96 -12.52 3.63
CA PRO A 161 6.52 -12.78 3.73
C PRO A 161 6.28 -14.24 4.11
N ALA A 162 5.84 -14.48 5.34
CA ALA A 162 5.40 -15.79 5.78
C ALA A 162 4.08 -16.18 5.09
N SER A 163 3.98 -17.44 4.63
CA SER A 163 2.72 -17.97 4.14
C SER A 163 1.87 -18.41 5.33
N LEU A 164 0.84 -17.62 5.66
CA LEU A 164 -0.15 -18.02 6.67
C LEU A 164 -1.20 -18.95 6.03
N PRO A 165 -1.40 -20.19 6.53
CA PRO A 165 -2.51 -21.03 6.14
C PRO A 165 -3.84 -20.43 6.57
N PHE A 166 -4.92 -20.68 5.82
CA PHE A 166 -6.24 -20.19 6.21
C PHE A 166 -6.72 -20.79 7.53
N GLN A 167 -6.35 -22.04 7.82
CA GLN A 167 -6.75 -22.71 9.04
C GLN A 167 -6.27 -21.96 10.29
N GLU A 168 -5.03 -21.48 10.29
CA GLU A 168 -4.50 -20.68 11.41
C GLU A 168 -5.31 -19.39 11.61
N VAL A 169 -5.65 -18.68 10.52
CA VAL A 169 -6.52 -17.50 10.58
C VAL A 169 -7.91 -17.83 11.13
N TRP A 170 -8.45 -18.99 10.76
CA TRP A 170 -9.76 -19.43 11.22
C TRP A 170 -9.75 -19.77 12.72
N ASP A 171 -8.73 -20.49 13.17
CA ASP A 171 -8.56 -20.88 14.57
C ASP A 171 -8.33 -19.64 15.46
N ASP A 172 -7.46 -18.72 15.03
CA ASP A 172 -7.23 -17.42 15.71
C ASP A 172 -8.53 -16.61 15.85
N LEU A 173 -9.38 -16.63 14.81
CA LEU A 173 -10.65 -15.92 14.81
C LEU A 173 -11.65 -16.56 15.79
N LEU A 174 -11.65 -17.89 15.92
CA LEU A 174 -12.48 -18.59 16.90
C LEU A 174 -12.03 -18.26 18.32
N GLU A 175 -10.73 -18.33 18.61
CA GLU A 175 -10.16 -17.97 19.91
C GLU A 175 -10.49 -16.52 20.28
N LEU A 176 -10.31 -15.58 19.35
CA LEU A 176 -10.65 -14.17 19.54
C LEU A 176 -12.14 -13.96 19.88
N VAL A 177 -13.04 -14.70 19.25
CA VAL A 177 -14.49 -14.61 19.48
C VAL A 177 -14.87 -15.23 20.82
N GLU A 178 -14.22 -16.31 21.24
CA GLU A 178 -14.42 -16.94 22.55
C GLU A 178 -13.96 -16.00 23.69
N ASP A 179 -12.81 -15.35 23.53
CA ASP A 179 -12.24 -14.45 24.53
C ASP A 179 -12.98 -13.10 24.61
N SER A 180 -13.33 -12.51 23.46
CA SER A 180 -13.95 -11.19 23.37
C SER A 180 -15.01 -11.14 22.27
N PRO A 181 -16.26 -11.55 22.55
CA PRO A 181 -17.30 -11.69 21.53
C PRO A 181 -17.87 -10.36 21.02
N THR A 182 -17.45 -9.20 21.55
CA THR A 182 -18.01 -7.88 21.19
C THR A 182 -16.97 -7.04 20.45
N PHE A 183 -17.39 -6.48 19.32
CA PHE A 183 -16.53 -5.75 18.39
C PHE A 183 -17.20 -4.45 17.94
N GLN A 184 -16.42 -3.55 17.35
CA GLN A 184 -16.90 -2.30 16.77
C GLN A 184 -16.46 -2.15 15.32
N THR A 185 -17.35 -1.65 14.48
CA THR A 185 -17.01 -1.20 13.12
C THR A 185 -16.19 0.09 13.19
N GLU A 186 -15.49 0.45 12.11
CA GLU A 186 -14.80 1.77 12.00
C GLU A 186 -15.72 2.97 12.24
N LYS A 187 -17.04 2.80 12.05
CA LYS A 187 -18.05 3.84 12.29
C LYS A 187 -18.60 3.82 13.73
N GLY A 188 -18.00 3.04 14.63
CA GLY A 188 -18.40 2.94 16.03
C GLY A 188 -19.66 2.12 16.30
N ARG A 189 -20.22 1.43 15.30
CA ARG A 189 -21.36 0.53 15.52
C ARG A 189 -20.90 -0.77 16.15
N SER A 190 -21.52 -1.15 17.26
CA SER A 190 -21.17 -2.37 17.99
C SER A 190 -21.88 -3.59 17.39
N PHE A 191 -21.23 -4.74 17.45
CA PHE A 191 -21.80 -6.02 17.09
C PHE A 191 -21.21 -7.12 17.95
N ARG A 192 -21.97 -8.20 18.11
CA ARG A 192 -21.52 -9.40 18.81
C ARG A 192 -21.27 -10.52 17.81
N VAL A 193 -20.27 -11.35 18.07
CA VAL A 193 -19.98 -12.56 17.31
C VAL A 193 -20.04 -13.75 18.27
N GLU A 194 -20.57 -14.85 17.80
CA GLU A 194 -20.57 -16.13 18.50
C GLU A 194 -20.24 -17.25 17.52
N ALA A 195 -19.45 -18.23 17.95
CA ALA A 195 -19.26 -19.48 17.20
C ALA A 195 -20.39 -20.44 17.59
N VAL A 196 -21.11 -20.96 16.59
CA VAL A 196 -22.18 -21.94 16.78
C VAL A 196 -21.94 -23.16 15.91
N GLU A 197 -22.49 -24.31 16.30
CA GLU A 197 -22.49 -25.58 15.54
C GLU A 197 -21.12 -26.30 15.46
N GLU A 198 -21.13 -27.53 14.95
CA GLU A 198 -19.95 -28.30 14.49
C GLU A 198 -20.20 -28.74 13.04
N PRO A 199 -19.40 -28.27 12.05
CA PRO A 199 -18.25 -27.37 12.18
C PRO A 199 -18.65 -25.94 12.56
N PRO A 200 -17.78 -25.20 13.27
CA PRO A 200 -18.10 -23.88 13.79
C PRO A 200 -18.46 -22.91 12.66
N THR A 201 -19.54 -22.17 12.88
CA THR A 201 -20.03 -21.08 12.04
C THR A 201 -20.09 -19.83 12.88
N LEU A 202 -19.55 -18.71 12.39
CA LEU A 202 -19.61 -17.44 13.10
C LEU A 202 -20.95 -16.75 12.83
N VAL A 203 -21.69 -16.42 13.88
CA VAL A 203 -22.93 -15.65 13.80
C VAL A 203 -22.66 -14.24 14.31
N ILE A 204 -22.81 -13.27 13.41
CA ILE A 204 -22.66 -11.86 13.72
C ILE A 204 -24.04 -11.28 14.01
N THR A 205 -24.25 -10.77 15.21
CA THR A 205 -25.47 -10.08 15.64
C THR A 205 -25.19 -8.59 15.74
N ALA A 206 -25.81 -7.80 14.85
CA ALA A 206 -25.73 -6.34 14.90
C ALA A 206 -26.54 -5.77 16.08
N GLU A 207 -26.23 -4.55 16.52
CA GLU A 207 -26.97 -3.85 17.58
C GLU A 207 -28.49 -3.75 17.32
N GLU A 208 -28.88 -3.62 16.04
CA GLU A 208 -30.28 -3.60 15.58
C GLU A 208 -30.97 -4.99 15.62
N GLY A 209 -30.28 -6.03 16.10
CA GLY A 209 -30.79 -7.40 16.23
C GLY A 209 -30.69 -8.25 14.96
N LYS A 210 -30.28 -7.68 13.83
CA LYS A 210 -30.08 -8.42 12.57
C LYS A 210 -28.89 -9.38 12.69
N ARG A 211 -29.10 -10.63 12.28
CA ARG A 211 -28.09 -11.70 12.32
C ARG A 211 -27.55 -12.03 10.94
N TYR A 212 -26.25 -12.29 10.87
CA TYR A 212 -25.53 -12.73 9.68
C TYR A 212 -24.75 -14.00 9.99
N ARG A 213 -24.71 -14.94 9.05
CA ARG A 213 -23.98 -16.20 9.20
C ARG A 213 -22.74 -16.19 8.30
N LEU A 214 -21.59 -16.47 8.90
CA LEU A 214 -20.29 -16.53 8.23
C LEU A 214 -19.71 -17.93 8.45
N GLU A 215 -19.92 -18.79 7.45
CA GLU A 215 -19.35 -20.14 7.40
C GLU A 215 -17.86 -20.08 7.02
N HIS A 216 -17.10 -21.11 7.40
CA HIS A 216 -15.68 -21.28 7.04
C HIS A 216 -15.43 -21.07 5.53
N LYS A 217 -16.27 -21.63 4.66
CA LYS A 217 -16.14 -21.50 3.19
C LYS A 217 -16.23 -20.04 2.72
N HIS A 218 -17.07 -19.23 3.37
CA HIS A 218 -17.25 -17.83 3.02
C HIS A 218 -15.96 -17.07 3.29
N LEU A 219 -15.43 -17.18 4.50
CA LEU A 219 -14.20 -16.48 4.86
C LEU A 219 -12.98 -17.01 4.09
N LEU A 220 -12.96 -18.30 3.72
CA LEU A 220 -11.93 -18.86 2.83
C LEU A 220 -11.94 -18.18 1.45
N GLU A 221 -13.12 -17.94 0.86
CA GLU A 221 -13.21 -17.20 -0.42
C GLU A 221 -12.66 -15.77 -0.28
N PHE A 222 -12.99 -15.07 0.81
CA PHE A 222 -12.43 -13.74 1.09
C PHE A 222 -10.92 -13.79 1.28
N TRP A 223 -10.40 -14.78 2.01
CA TRP A 223 -8.97 -14.98 2.22
C TRP A 223 -8.20 -15.20 0.92
N GLN A 224 -8.73 -16.06 0.03
CA GLN A 224 -8.12 -16.30 -1.28
C GLN A 224 -8.06 -15.03 -2.12
N ARG A 225 -9.14 -14.23 -2.12
CA ARG A 225 -9.17 -12.93 -2.81
C ARG A 225 -8.20 -11.94 -2.19
N LEU A 226 -8.13 -11.87 -0.87
CA LEU A 226 -7.19 -11.01 -0.15
C LEU A 226 -5.74 -11.40 -0.48
N ARG A 227 -5.40 -12.70 -0.53
CA ARG A 227 -4.05 -13.13 -0.93
C ARG A 227 -3.74 -12.85 -2.40
N GLN A 228 -4.73 -12.91 -3.27
CA GLN A 228 -4.56 -12.66 -4.70
C GLN A 228 -4.38 -11.17 -5.02
N PHE A 229 -5.21 -10.32 -4.43
CA PHE A 229 -5.30 -8.89 -4.77
C PHE A 229 -4.67 -7.98 -3.72
N GLY A 230 -4.42 -8.50 -2.52
CA GLY A 230 -3.82 -7.80 -1.40
C GLY A 230 -4.75 -6.84 -0.65
N LEU A 231 -5.86 -6.44 -1.27
CA LEU A 231 -6.92 -5.65 -0.68
C LEU A 231 -8.26 -6.23 -1.11
N LEU A 232 -9.29 -6.05 -0.27
CA LEU A 232 -10.67 -6.44 -0.57
C LEU A 232 -11.49 -5.20 -0.95
N PHE A 233 -12.04 -5.20 -2.17
CA PHE A 233 -12.95 -4.18 -2.67
C PHE A 233 -14.30 -4.81 -3.01
N ARG A 234 -15.41 -4.05 -2.89
CA ARG A 234 -16.74 -4.56 -3.25
C ARG A 234 -16.81 -5.13 -4.68
N SER A 235 -15.99 -4.63 -5.60
CA SER A 235 -15.88 -5.10 -6.97
C SER A 235 -15.14 -6.43 -7.17
N ILE A 236 -14.38 -6.90 -6.18
CA ILE A 236 -13.63 -8.17 -6.24
C ILE A 236 -14.19 -9.23 -5.29
N VAL A 237 -15.05 -8.82 -4.37
CA VAL A 237 -15.87 -9.72 -3.56
C VAL A 237 -16.79 -10.53 -4.48
N PRO A 238 -16.99 -11.84 -4.23
CA PRO A 238 -17.90 -12.68 -5.00
C PRO A 238 -19.30 -12.07 -5.12
N GLU A 239 -19.94 -12.26 -6.27
CA GLU A 239 -21.21 -11.58 -6.60
C GLU A 239 -22.33 -11.89 -5.61
N HIS A 240 -22.34 -13.09 -5.02
CA HIS A 240 -23.33 -13.48 -4.02
C HIS A 240 -23.22 -12.74 -2.68
N TYR A 241 -22.15 -11.95 -2.46
CA TYR A 241 -22.00 -11.06 -1.31
C TYR A 241 -22.14 -9.56 -1.64
N ARG A 242 -22.40 -9.19 -2.90
CA ARG A 242 -22.51 -7.78 -3.31
C ARG A 242 -23.88 -7.20 -3.04
#